data_AF-A0A2T4VR22-F1
#
_entry.id   AF-A0A2T4VR22-F1
#
_cell.length_a   1.000
_cell.length_b   1.000
_cell.length_c   1.000
_cell.angle_alpha   90.00
_cell.angle_beta   90.00
_cell.angle_gamma   90.00
#
_symmetry.space_group_name_H-M   'P 1'
#
loop_
_entity.id
_entity.type
_entity.pdbx_description
1 polymer ?
#
loop_
_entity_poly.entity_id
_entity_poly.type
_entity_poly.pdbx_seq_one_letter_code
_entity_poly.pdbx_strand_id
1 'polypeptide(L)'
;MNTRGRRVSLQELMLGAYVLYGRAIANGRPNIRDFGPTPGSSGAMKRNEQRKQQVQATKDRRSQQSNGQQYAGTHVNSQAQYRAILAKGSSYASNGATYIRSNRPLEYSTFSHLGPSSFQVDVTSRASIAQASNFNPTLSGQSQPYPWRAHHMIPGEAFYTEDSNGQPIFDKQENFDILRQTPYDIDHGHNMILLPSVPWAVPVHALMQHPNNHNGYTLEVMDRLKLIDSDIDTLRGQGKPHEAIVADVFEALKRLESDLWDDLLEESRAAVRGAAEGQRHDGPWCRWKTQEGREYLWPALW
;
A
#
# COMPACT_ATOMS: atom_id res chain seq x y z
N MET A 1 47.23 15.84 -13.86
CA MET A 1 46.88 14.71 -12.98
C MET A 1 45.67 14.00 -13.57
N ASN A 2 45.81 12.71 -13.85
CA ASN A 2 44.84 11.91 -14.59
C ASN A 2 43.77 11.37 -13.63
N THR A 3 42.71 12.13 -13.36
CA THR A 3 41.54 11.65 -12.63
C THR A 3 40.78 10.67 -13.52
N ARG A 4 41.13 9.38 -13.45
CA ARG A 4 40.27 8.31 -13.95
C ARG A 4 38.87 8.54 -13.36
N GLY A 5 37.90 8.81 -14.22
CA GLY A 5 36.52 9.06 -13.85
C GLY A 5 35.96 7.87 -13.06
N ARG A 6 36.00 7.97 -11.74
CA ARG A 6 35.32 7.03 -10.85
C ARG A 6 33.84 7.21 -11.14
N ARG A 7 33.22 6.24 -11.82
CA ARG A 7 31.76 6.17 -11.95
C ARG A 7 31.21 5.95 -10.54
N VAL A 8 30.70 7.02 -9.94
CA VAL A 8 29.97 6.93 -8.67
C VAL A 8 28.57 6.39 -8.99
N SER A 9 28.13 5.36 -8.26
CA SER A 9 26.78 4.82 -8.44
C SER A 9 25.73 5.83 -7.96
N LEU A 10 24.50 5.74 -8.49
CA LEU A 10 23.38 6.57 -8.01
C LEU A 10 23.18 6.39 -6.49
N GLN A 11 23.34 5.15 -6.01
CA GLN A 11 23.34 4.84 -4.58
C GLN A 11 24.44 5.58 -3.81
N GLU A 12 25.70 5.55 -4.24
CA GLU A 12 26.79 6.26 -3.57
C GLU A 12 26.60 7.79 -3.59
N LEU A 13 26.03 8.36 -4.66
CA LEU A 13 25.69 9.79 -4.74
C LEU A 13 24.57 10.16 -3.77
N MET A 14 23.50 9.37 -3.73
CA MET A 14 22.35 9.61 -2.86
C MET A 14 22.68 9.34 -1.39
N LEU A 15 23.55 8.37 -1.09
CA LEU A 15 24.06 8.16 0.27
C LEU A 15 25.07 9.25 0.65
N GLY A 16 25.95 9.69 -0.25
CA GLY A 16 27.01 10.65 0.04
C GLY A 16 26.54 12.10 0.25
N ALA A 17 25.55 12.56 -0.53
CA ALA A 17 25.03 13.93 -0.44
C ALA A 17 24.01 14.11 0.71
N TYR A 18 23.21 13.08 1.02
CA TYR A 18 22.19 13.17 2.08
C TYR A 18 22.70 12.77 3.47
N VAL A 19 23.91 12.20 3.61
CA VAL A 19 24.56 12.05 4.93
C VAL A 19 24.75 13.41 5.62
N LEU A 20 24.85 14.51 4.87
CA LEU A 20 24.91 15.87 5.43
C LEU A 20 23.56 16.38 5.98
N TYR A 21 22.44 16.01 5.34
CA TYR A 21 21.10 16.39 5.80
C TYR A 21 20.55 15.45 6.88
N GLY A 22 20.86 14.15 6.81
CA GLY A 22 20.60 13.17 7.88
C GLY A 22 21.49 13.34 9.12
N ARG A 23 22.64 14.00 9.01
CA ARG A 23 23.47 14.38 10.18
C ARG A 23 22.81 15.45 11.05
N ALA A 24 21.93 16.28 10.51
CA ALA A 24 21.13 17.19 11.32
C ALA A 24 20.15 16.43 12.23
N ILE A 25 19.65 15.28 11.77
CA ILE A 25 18.76 14.37 12.53
C ILE A 25 19.53 13.70 13.69
N ALA A 26 20.78 13.30 13.47
CA ALA A 26 21.62 12.68 14.51
C ALA A 26 22.03 13.64 15.65
N ASN A 27 21.97 14.95 15.42
CA ASN A 27 22.38 15.98 16.38
C ASN A 27 21.20 16.80 16.95
N GLY A 28 19.96 16.50 16.53
CA GLY A 28 18.73 17.09 17.07
C GLY A 28 18.28 16.36 18.35
N ARG A 29 17.82 17.12 19.34
CA ARG A 29 17.52 16.68 20.72
C ARG A 29 16.76 15.33 20.81
N PRO A 30 17.09 14.46 21.80
CA PRO A 30 16.31 13.26 22.08
C PRO A 30 15.02 13.66 22.79
N ASN A 31 13.91 13.75 22.05
CA ASN A 31 12.60 13.87 22.68
C ASN A 31 11.93 12.49 22.78
N ILE A 32 12.18 11.88 23.93
CA ILE A 32 11.41 10.79 24.50
C ILE A 32 9.97 11.27 24.68
N ARG A 33 9.03 10.72 23.91
CA ARG A 33 7.64 10.53 24.36
C ARG A 33 6.93 9.43 23.57
N ASP A 34 6.19 8.66 24.35
CA ASP A 34 5.43 7.43 24.14
C ASP A 34 5.32 6.85 22.73
N PHE A 35 6.04 5.74 22.58
CA PHE A 35 5.79 4.77 21.54
C PHE A 35 4.49 4.04 21.88
N GLY A 36 3.50 4.10 20.98
CA GLY A 36 2.60 2.95 20.83
C GLY A 36 3.41 1.65 20.83
N PRO A 37 2.82 0.52 21.27
CA PRO A 37 3.55 -0.63 21.81
C PRO A 37 4.78 -0.97 20.97
N THR A 38 5.94 -1.01 21.62
CA THR A 38 7.26 -1.18 21.01
C THR A 38 7.21 -2.29 19.95
N PRO A 39 7.48 -1.99 18.66
CA PRO A 39 7.67 -3.01 17.64
C PRO A 39 8.88 -3.86 18.06
N GLY A 40 8.63 -5.10 18.46
CA GLY A 40 9.62 -5.96 19.11
C GLY A 40 9.09 -6.67 20.37
N SER A 41 7.96 -6.24 20.94
CA SER A 41 7.22 -7.14 21.83
C SER A 41 6.74 -8.34 21.02
N SER A 42 6.78 -9.54 21.61
CA SER A 42 6.22 -10.77 21.01
C SER A 42 4.80 -10.58 20.46
N GLY A 43 4.08 -9.54 20.90
CA GLY A 43 2.78 -9.12 20.42
C GLY A 43 2.69 -8.73 18.93
N ALA A 44 3.67 -8.07 18.31
CA ALA A 44 3.51 -7.63 16.90
C ALA A 44 3.61 -8.79 15.88
N MET A 45 4.53 -9.73 16.11
CA MET A 45 4.63 -10.96 15.32
C MET A 45 3.46 -11.90 15.62
N LYS A 46 3.07 -12.05 16.90
CA LYS A 46 1.84 -12.76 17.28
C LYS A 46 0.62 -12.15 16.59
N ARG A 47 0.47 -10.82 16.53
CA ARG A 47 -0.64 -10.14 15.85
C ARG A 47 -0.71 -10.49 14.36
N ASN A 48 0.42 -10.64 13.67
CA ASN A 48 0.42 -10.98 12.25
C ASN A 48 0.13 -12.47 12.00
N GLU A 49 0.65 -13.37 12.82
CA GLU A 49 0.29 -14.80 12.75
C GLU A 49 -1.17 -15.02 13.15
N GLN A 50 -1.62 -14.36 14.21
CA GLN A 50 -3.02 -14.32 14.64
C GLN A 50 -3.91 -13.76 13.55
N ARG A 51 -3.52 -12.66 12.87
CA ARG A 51 -4.27 -12.11 11.74
C ARG A 51 -4.32 -13.09 10.57
N LYS A 52 -3.21 -13.74 10.21
CA LYS A 52 -3.21 -14.77 9.16
C LYS A 52 -4.12 -15.95 9.50
N GLN A 53 -4.06 -16.42 10.75
CA GLN A 53 -4.93 -17.49 11.25
C GLN A 53 -6.39 -17.05 11.26
N GLN A 54 -6.67 -15.82 11.67
CA GLN A 54 -8.00 -15.22 11.67
C GLN A 54 -8.55 -15.10 10.25
N VAL A 55 -7.79 -14.55 9.31
CA VAL A 55 -8.16 -14.46 7.89
C VAL A 55 -8.50 -15.84 7.34
N GLN A 56 -7.67 -16.85 7.63
CA GLN A 56 -7.92 -18.22 7.21
C GLN A 56 -9.20 -18.77 7.85
N ALA A 57 -9.39 -18.60 9.16
CA ALA A 57 -10.57 -19.06 9.88
C ALA A 57 -11.86 -18.36 9.39
N THR A 58 -11.83 -17.07 9.11
CA THR A 58 -12.96 -16.31 8.54
C THR A 58 -13.28 -16.82 7.13
N LYS A 59 -12.26 -17.03 6.31
CA LYS A 59 -12.43 -17.61 4.97
C LYS A 59 -13.06 -19.00 5.03
N ASP A 60 -12.60 -19.85 5.95
CA ASP A 60 -13.13 -21.20 6.15
C ASP A 60 -14.58 -21.15 6.64
N ARG A 61 -14.89 -20.30 7.64
CA ARG A 61 -16.26 -20.08 8.16
C ARG A 61 -17.23 -19.66 7.05
N ARG A 62 -16.83 -18.70 6.20
CA ARG A 62 -17.66 -18.22 5.08
C ARG A 62 -17.85 -19.27 4.00
N SER A 63 -16.81 -20.06 3.70
CA SER A 63 -16.94 -21.16 2.73
C SER A 63 -17.92 -22.24 3.20
N GLN A 64 -17.92 -22.56 4.51
CA GLN A 64 -18.88 -23.49 5.11
C GLN A 64 -20.31 -22.93 5.11
N GLN A 65 -20.50 -21.65 5.42
CA GLN A 65 -21.81 -20.99 5.38
C GLN A 65 -22.38 -20.94 3.96
N SER A 66 -21.54 -20.73 2.93
CA SER A 66 -21.97 -20.74 1.53
C SER A 66 -22.46 -22.11 1.02
N ASN A 67 -22.05 -23.21 1.68
CA ASN A 67 -22.52 -24.56 1.39
C ASN A 67 -23.77 -24.96 2.19
N GLY A 68 -24.22 -24.13 3.15
CA GLY A 68 -25.19 -24.52 4.17
C GLY A 68 -26.58 -23.90 4.07
N GLN A 69 -26.77 -22.71 3.49
CA GLN A 69 -28.09 -22.06 3.50
C GLN A 69 -28.18 -20.93 2.45
N GLN A 70 -29.03 -21.11 1.44
CA GLN A 70 -29.52 -20.02 0.59
C GLN A 70 -30.53 -19.17 1.38
N TYR A 71 -30.06 -18.31 2.28
CA TYR A 71 -30.88 -17.17 2.70
C TYR A 71 -30.68 -16.04 1.69
N ALA A 72 -31.40 -16.14 0.57
CA ALA A 72 -31.56 -14.99 -0.30
C ALA A 72 -32.44 -13.97 0.44
N GLY A 73 -31.81 -13.02 1.15
CA GLY A 73 -32.50 -11.80 1.50
C GLY A 73 -33.08 -11.17 0.23
N THR A 74 -34.16 -10.40 0.33
CA THR A 74 -34.90 -9.78 -0.79
C THR A 74 -34.07 -8.95 -1.77
N HIS A 75 -32.78 -8.73 -1.49
CA HIS A 75 -31.86 -7.91 -2.25
C HIS A 75 -30.60 -8.65 -2.72
N VAL A 76 -30.47 -9.97 -2.49
CA VAL A 76 -29.35 -10.77 -3.00
C VAL A 76 -29.85 -11.63 -4.16
N ASN A 77 -29.30 -11.41 -5.35
CA ASN A 77 -29.61 -12.26 -6.49
C ASN A 77 -28.84 -13.58 -6.35
N SER A 78 -29.53 -14.64 -5.92
CA SER A 78 -28.95 -15.98 -5.75
C SER A 78 -28.49 -16.63 -7.06
N GLN A 79 -28.84 -16.05 -8.21
CA GLN A 79 -28.39 -16.47 -9.53
C GLN A 79 -27.18 -15.66 -10.03
N ALA A 80 -26.82 -14.55 -9.37
CA ALA A 80 -25.69 -13.73 -9.78
C ALA A 80 -24.35 -14.40 -9.42
N GLN A 81 -23.48 -14.51 -10.43
CA GLN A 81 -22.17 -15.14 -10.28
C GLN A 81 -21.23 -14.30 -9.40
N TYR A 82 -20.48 -14.96 -8.52
CA TYR A 82 -19.34 -14.35 -7.84
C TYR A 82 -18.21 -14.11 -8.83
N ARG A 83 -17.90 -12.83 -9.06
CA ARG A 83 -16.92 -12.36 -10.05
C ARG A 83 -15.73 -11.67 -9.41
N ALA A 84 -15.87 -11.19 -8.17
CA ALA A 84 -14.81 -10.43 -7.54
C ALA A 84 -13.60 -11.29 -7.19
N ILE A 85 -12.40 -10.77 -7.46
CA ILE A 85 -11.13 -11.35 -7.06
C ILE A 85 -10.61 -10.51 -5.89
N LEU A 86 -10.70 -11.05 -4.67
CA LEU A 86 -10.34 -10.37 -3.43
C LEU A 86 -9.04 -10.89 -2.80
N ALA A 87 -8.41 -11.88 -3.43
CA ALA A 87 -7.18 -12.49 -2.95
C ALA A 87 -6.03 -12.17 -3.89
N LYS A 88 -4.84 -11.98 -3.30
CA LYS A 88 -3.61 -11.73 -4.04
C LYS A 88 -3.26 -12.91 -4.96
N GLY A 89 -3.16 -12.63 -6.25
CA GLY A 89 -2.63 -13.52 -7.28
C GLY A 89 -1.15 -13.27 -7.58
N SER A 90 -0.63 -13.96 -8.59
CA SER A 90 0.79 -13.91 -8.97
C SER A 90 1.16 -12.74 -9.88
N SER A 91 0.19 -12.22 -10.64
CA SER A 91 0.40 -11.18 -11.66
C SER A 91 0.19 -9.74 -11.16
N TYR A 92 -0.20 -9.54 -9.91
CA TYR A 92 -0.50 -8.22 -9.33
C TYR A 92 0.63 -7.19 -9.57
N ALA A 93 1.89 -7.61 -9.40
CA ALA A 93 3.04 -6.73 -9.55
C ALA A 93 3.27 -6.28 -11.00
N SER A 94 3.03 -7.16 -11.98
CA SER A 94 3.12 -6.83 -13.41
C SER A 94 1.94 -5.97 -13.87
N ASN A 95 0.74 -6.24 -13.35
CA ASN A 95 -0.46 -5.47 -13.64
C ASN A 95 -0.33 -4.04 -13.10
N GLY A 96 0.10 -3.88 -11.84
CA GLY A 96 0.40 -2.58 -11.24
C GLY A 96 1.45 -1.78 -12.01
N ALA A 97 2.57 -2.41 -12.36
CA ALA A 97 3.61 -1.75 -13.16
C ALA A 97 3.12 -1.32 -14.55
N THR A 98 2.26 -2.12 -15.19
CA THR A 98 1.66 -1.76 -16.48
C THR A 98 0.69 -0.59 -16.31
N TYR A 99 -0.20 -0.65 -15.32
CA TYR A 99 -1.16 0.40 -15.04
C TYR A 99 -0.47 1.74 -14.73
N ILE A 100 0.53 1.75 -13.85
CA ILE A 100 1.24 2.97 -13.45
C ILE A 100 2.00 3.58 -14.63
N ARG A 101 2.68 2.77 -15.47
CA ARG A 101 3.36 3.29 -16.67
C ARG A 101 2.40 4.00 -17.62
N SER A 102 1.19 3.47 -17.77
CA SER A 102 0.20 4.02 -18.71
C SER A 102 -0.57 5.21 -18.15
N ASN A 103 -0.83 5.23 -16.83
CA ASN A 103 -1.78 6.18 -16.24
C ASN A 103 -1.15 7.16 -15.25
N ARG A 104 -0.04 6.79 -14.61
CA ARG A 104 0.61 7.56 -13.53
C ARG A 104 2.15 7.61 -13.69
N PRO A 105 2.70 7.91 -14.88
CA PRO A 105 4.15 7.87 -15.09
C PRO A 105 4.87 9.04 -14.42
N LEU A 106 4.21 10.19 -14.26
CA LEU A 106 4.82 11.43 -13.78
C LEU A 106 5.22 11.31 -12.31
N GLU A 107 4.39 10.67 -11.49
CA GLU A 107 4.61 10.40 -10.07
C GLU A 107 5.94 9.68 -9.80
N TYR A 108 6.43 8.93 -10.78
CA TYR A 108 7.65 8.13 -10.70
C TYR A 108 8.79 8.66 -11.59
N SER A 109 8.55 9.71 -12.36
CA SER A 109 9.51 10.24 -13.35
C SER A 109 9.81 11.73 -13.20
N THR A 110 9.12 12.44 -12.31
CA THR A 110 9.44 13.83 -11.96
C THR A 110 10.43 13.86 -10.79
N PHE A 111 11.64 14.35 -11.05
CA PHE A 111 12.75 14.39 -10.08
C PHE A 111 13.13 15.81 -9.67
N SER A 112 12.16 16.72 -9.60
CA SER A 112 12.38 18.16 -9.36
C SER A 112 13.10 18.48 -8.04
N HIS A 113 13.03 17.58 -7.07
CA HIS A 113 13.66 17.71 -5.75
C HIS A 113 15.17 17.34 -5.74
N LEU A 114 15.70 16.76 -6.82
CA LEU A 114 17.10 16.28 -6.87
C LEU A 114 18.13 17.37 -7.24
N GLY A 115 17.73 18.65 -7.31
CA GLY A 115 18.65 19.76 -7.55
C GLY A 115 18.97 19.95 -9.05
N PRO A 116 20.24 20.08 -9.49
CA PRO A 116 20.57 20.49 -10.86
C PRO A 116 19.97 19.59 -11.96
N SER A 117 19.54 20.19 -13.07
CA SER A 117 18.87 19.49 -14.18
C SER A 117 19.70 18.35 -14.78
N SER A 118 21.03 18.45 -14.81
CA SER A 118 21.89 17.37 -15.31
C SER A 118 21.79 16.10 -14.47
N PHE A 119 21.68 16.24 -13.15
CA PHE A 119 21.49 15.11 -12.25
C PHE A 119 20.08 14.52 -12.37
N GLN A 120 19.07 15.37 -12.55
CA GLN A 120 17.70 14.93 -12.82
C GLN A 120 17.65 14.10 -14.11
N VAL A 121 18.33 14.51 -15.19
CA VAL A 121 18.41 13.76 -16.45
C VAL A 121 19.05 12.38 -16.23
N ASP A 122 20.16 12.32 -15.49
CA ASP A 122 20.83 11.06 -15.16
C ASP A 122 19.92 10.11 -14.37
N VAL A 123 19.19 10.63 -13.37
CA VAL A 123 18.23 9.86 -12.58
C VAL A 123 17.06 9.41 -13.45
N THR A 124 16.47 10.29 -14.27
CA THR A 124 15.41 9.94 -15.22
C THR A 124 15.79 8.80 -16.14
N SER A 125 17.04 8.78 -16.61
CA SER A 125 17.53 7.71 -17.49
C SER A 125 17.67 6.35 -16.81
N ARG A 126 17.72 6.30 -15.45
CA ARG A 126 18.03 5.07 -14.69
C ARG A 126 16.91 4.63 -13.76
N ALA A 127 16.21 5.56 -13.12
CA ALA A 127 15.27 5.30 -12.00
C ALA A 127 13.79 5.52 -12.35
N SER A 128 13.49 6.07 -13.53
CA SER A 128 12.09 6.29 -13.96
C SER A 128 11.36 4.97 -14.25
N ILE A 129 10.09 4.89 -13.85
CA ILE A 129 9.20 3.77 -14.24
C ILE A 129 8.97 3.68 -15.75
N ALA A 130 9.17 4.78 -16.48
CA ALA A 130 9.06 4.81 -17.93
C ALA A 130 10.17 3.98 -18.62
N GLN A 131 11.27 3.70 -17.92
CA GLN A 131 12.35 2.87 -18.46
C GLN A 131 11.93 1.39 -18.44
N ALA A 132 11.86 0.78 -19.63
CA ALA A 132 11.45 -0.62 -19.77
C ALA A 132 12.30 -1.59 -18.94
N SER A 133 13.59 -1.28 -18.74
CA SER A 133 14.51 -2.10 -17.93
C SER A 133 14.17 -2.15 -16.44
N ASN A 134 13.42 -1.17 -15.92
CA ASN A 134 13.13 -1.07 -14.49
C ASN A 134 12.00 -2.01 -14.05
N PHE A 135 11.19 -2.44 -15.01
CA PHE A 135 10.05 -3.33 -14.80
C PHE A 135 10.08 -4.44 -15.86
N ASN A 136 11.02 -5.37 -15.71
CA ASN A 136 11.02 -6.58 -16.53
C ASN A 136 10.03 -7.61 -15.93
N PRO A 137 8.89 -7.89 -16.58
CA PRO A 137 7.90 -8.83 -16.06
C PRO A 137 8.38 -10.29 -16.07
N THR A 138 9.44 -10.62 -16.81
CA THR A 138 10.02 -11.98 -16.85
C THR A 138 11.12 -12.21 -15.81
N LEU A 139 11.68 -11.14 -15.24
CA LEU A 139 12.62 -11.22 -14.12
C LEU A 139 11.83 -10.97 -12.83
N SER A 140 11.76 -11.98 -11.97
CA SER A 140 11.17 -11.80 -10.64
C SER A 140 11.96 -10.75 -9.87
N GLY A 141 11.42 -9.53 -9.79
CA GLY A 141 12.07 -8.43 -9.12
C GLY A 141 12.17 -7.24 -10.06
N GLN A 142 11.31 -6.28 -9.80
CA GLN A 142 11.36 -4.90 -10.26
C GLN A 142 12.70 -4.29 -9.81
N SER A 143 13.83 -4.69 -10.39
CA SER A 143 15.15 -4.75 -9.70
C SER A 143 16.12 -3.68 -10.16
N GLN A 144 15.75 -2.88 -11.15
CA GLN A 144 16.59 -1.83 -11.70
C GLN A 144 15.92 -0.46 -11.54
N PRO A 145 16.70 0.58 -11.18
CA PRO A 145 18.09 0.51 -10.74
C PRO A 145 18.19 -0.02 -9.28
N TYR A 146 17.04 -0.33 -8.66
CA TYR A 146 16.89 -0.96 -7.35
C TYR A 146 15.59 -1.76 -7.30
N PRO A 147 15.43 -2.64 -6.29
CA PRO A 147 14.18 -3.36 -6.09
C PRO A 147 13.02 -2.43 -5.68
N TRP A 148 11.92 -2.56 -6.40
CA TRP A 148 10.60 -2.05 -6.05
C TRP A 148 9.75 -3.15 -5.40
N ARG A 149 8.74 -2.73 -4.64
CA ARG A 149 7.70 -3.60 -4.09
C ARG A 149 6.34 -3.09 -4.51
N ALA A 150 5.58 -3.94 -5.20
CA ALA A 150 4.17 -3.73 -5.39
C ALA A 150 3.41 -3.93 -4.09
N HIS A 151 2.58 -2.96 -3.75
CA HIS A 151 1.76 -2.93 -2.56
C HIS A 151 0.30 -2.71 -2.98
N HIS A 152 -0.56 -3.64 -2.58
CA HIS A 152 -2.02 -3.48 -2.70
C HIS A 152 -2.47 -2.36 -1.78
N MET A 153 -3.09 -1.32 -2.35
CA MET A 153 -3.64 -0.22 -1.56
C MET A 153 -4.82 -0.68 -0.71
N ILE A 154 -5.77 -1.42 -1.30
CA ILE A 154 -6.71 -2.23 -0.56
C ILE A 154 -6.12 -3.64 -0.46
N PRO A 155 -5.55 -4.05 0.69
CA PRO A 155 -4.91 -5.35 0.79
C PRO A 155 -5.97 -6.45 0.91
N GLY A 156 -5.73 -7.59 0.26
CA GLY A 156 -6.70 -8.69 0.22
C GLY A 156 -7.12 -9.20 1.61
N GLU A 157 -6.22 -9.11 2.59
CA GLU A 157 -6.53 -9.47 3.98
C GLU A 157 -7.61 -8.58 4.61
N ALA A 158 -7.76 -7.32 4.19
CA ALA A 158 -8.73 -6.40 4.79
C ALA A 158 -10.18 -6.85 4.57
N PHE A 159 -10.47 -7.60 3.50
CA PHE A 159 -11.79 -8.16 3.22
C PHE A 159 -12.19 -9.33 4.13
N TYR A 160 -11.21 -9.97 4.80
CA TYR A 160 -11.42 -11.20 5.58
C TYR A 160 -10.99 -11.06 7.05
N THR A 161 -10.41 -9.92 7.42
CA THR A 161 -9.97 -9.65 8.79
C THR A 161 -11.17 -9.26 9.66
N GLU A 162 -11.05 -9.44 10.97
CA GLU A 162 -12.03 -8.92 11.93
C GLU A 162 -11.46 -7.67 12.63
N ASP A 163 -12.33 -6.77 13.06
CA ASP A 163 -11.95 -5.56 13.77
C ASP A 163 -11.49 -5.82 15.22
N SER A 164 -11.24 -4.75 15.98
CA SER A 164 -10.81 -4.85 17.38
C SER A 164 -11.82 -5.54 18.30
N ASN A 165 -13.08 -5.67 17.90
CA ASN A 165 -14.15 -6.35 18.63
C ASN A 165 -14.37 -7.79 18.16
N GLY A 166 -13.57 -8.27 17.20
CA GLY A 166 -13.73 -9.59 16.60
C GLY A 166 -14.89 -9.69 15.60
N GLN A 167 -15.38 -8.55 15.09
CA GLN A 167 -16.41 -8.54 14.04
C GLN A 167 -15.77 -8.47 12.65
N PRO A 168 -16.19 -9.30 11.69
CA PRO A 168 -15.73 -9.18 10.30
C PRO A 168 -15.97 -7.78 9.75
N ILE A 169 -15.07 -7.29 8.89
CA ILE A 169 -15.22 -5.96 8.26
C ILE A 169 -16.50 -5.83 7.43
N PHE A 170 -16.90 -6.92 6.75
CA PHE A 170 -18.23 -7.06 6.16
C PHE A 170 -19.03 -7.99 7.06
N ASP A 171 -19.84 -7.45 7.95
CA ASP A 171 -20.40 -8.21 9.08
C ASP A 171 -21.48 -9.21 8.63
N LYS A 172 -22.31 -8.81 7.68
CA LYS A 172 -23.42 -9.58 7.12
C LYS A 172 -22.98 -10.38 5.91
N GLN A 173 -23.46 -11.62 5.83
CA GLN A 173 -23.16 -12.50 4.72
C GLN A 173 -23.72 -11.95 3.40
N GLU A 174 -24.91 -11.33 3.44
CA GLU A 174 -25.55 -10.73 2.26
C GLU A 174 -24.75 -9.57 1.68
N ASN A 175 -24.14 -8.73 2.53
CA ASN A 175 -23.32 -7.61 2.07
C ASN A 175 -22.02 -8.12 1.45
N PHE A 176 -21.42 -9.14 2.06
CA PHE A 176 -20.24 -9.79 1.50
C PHE A 176 -20.54 -10.49 0.16
N ASP A 177 -21.73 -11.07 -0.02
CA ASP A 177 -22.13 -11.68 -1.28
C ASP A 177 -22.35 -10.62 -2.38
N ILE A 178 -22.93 -9.47 -2.06
CA ILE A 178 -23.02 -8.30 -2.97
C ILE A 178 -21.61 -7.85 -3.40
N LEU A 179 -20.68 -7.71 -2.44
CA LEU A 179 -19.27 -7.40 -2.74
C LEU A 179 -18.68 -8.43 -3.72
N ARG A 180 -18.92 -9.72 -3.50
CA ARG A 180 -18.39 -10.80 -4.35
C ARG A 180 -19.00 -10.82 -5.76
N GLN A 181 -20.17 -10.23 -5.96
CA GLN A 181 -20.85 -10.16 -7.26
C GLN A 181 -20.39 -8.96 -8.09
N THR A 182 -19.61 -8.03 -7.51
CA THR A 182 -18.94 -6.97 -8.27
C THR A 182 -17.91 -7.55 -9.25
N PRO A 183 -17.59 -6.84 -10.35
CA PRO A 183 -16.48 -7.21 -11.23
C PRO A 183 -15.11 -6.78 -10.67
N TYR A 184 -15.01 -6.47 -9.37
CA TYR A 184 -13.79 -5.93 -8.77
C TYR A 184 -12.66 -6.98 -8.77
N ASP A 185 -11.49 -6.59 -9.26
CA ASP A 185 -10.29 -7.42 -9.23
C ASP A 185 -9.17 -6.67 -8.53
N ILE A 186 -8.84 -7.14 -7.34
CA ILE A 186 -7.79 -6.58 -6.47
C ILE A 186 -6.42 -6.56 -7.16
N ASP A 187 -6.20 -7.35 -8.20
CA ASP A 187 -4.95 -7.48 -8.96
C ASP A 187 -4.98 -6.75 -10.32
N HIS A 188 -6.06 -6.06 -10.70
CA HIS A 188 -6.19 -5.38 -12.01
C HIS A 188 -5.12 -4.28 -12.23
N GLY A 189 -4.46 -3.83 -11.16
CA GLY A 189 -3.30 -2.93 -11.22
C GLY A 189 -3.60 -1.50 -10.77
N HIS A 190 -4.85 -1.04 -10.85
CA HIS A 190 -5.26 0.26 -10.30
C HIS A 190 -5.26 0.30 -8.77
N ASN A 191 -5.38 -0.87 -8.13
CA ASN A 191 -5.17 -1.06 -6.69
C ASN A 191 -3.69 -1.17 -6.26
N MET A 192 -2.73 -0.96 -7.15
CA MET A 192 -1.31 -1.12 -6.82
C MET A 192 -0.63 0.23 -6.70
N ILE A 193 0.20 0.39 -5.67
CA ILE A 193 1.28 1.38 -5.64
C ILE A 193 2.64 0.66 -5.65
N LEU A 194 3.64 1.25 -6.28
CA LEU A 194 5.01 0.74 -6.28
C LEU A 194 5.84 1.57 -5.33
N LEU A 195 6.42 0.94 -4.32
CA LEU A 195 7.23 1.60 -3.30
C LEU A 195 8.67 1.11 -3.37
N PRO A 196 9.67 1.98 -3.14
CA PRO A 196 11.07 1.57 -3.11
C PRO A 196 11.31 0.57 -1.97
N SER A 197 12.08 -0.49 -2.24
CA SER A 197 12.49 -1.43 -1.19
C SER A 197 13.78 -0.99 -0.48
N VAL A 198 14.48 0.01 -1.01
CA VAL A 198 15.79 0.46 -0.52
C VAL A 198 15.71 1.91 -0.02
N PRO A 199 16.36 2.26 1.11
CA PRO A 199 16.22 3.59 1.70
C PRO A 199 16.69 4.73 0.79
N TRP A 200 17.76 4.53 0.03
CA TRP A 200 18.34 5.59 -0.79
C TRP A 200 17.46 6.02 -1.97
N ALA A 201 16.47 5.20 -2.34
CA ALA A 201 15.50 5.48 -3.40
C ALA A 201 14.26 6.26 -2.91
N VAL A 202 14.00 6.26 -1.59
CA VAL A 202 12.91 7.04 -0.98
C VAL A 202 12.98 8.53 -1.36
N PRO A 203 14.13 9.22 -1.16
CA PRO A 203 14.23 10.62 -1.55
C PRO A 203 14.24 10.85 -3.06
N VAL A 204 14.43 9.82 -3.90
CA VAL A 204 14.39 9.93 -5.37
C VAL A 204 12.96 10.01 -5.89
N HIS A 205 12.01 9.37 -5.22
CA HIS A 205 10.61 9.33 -5.66
C HIS A 205 9.67 10.11 -4.76
N ALA A 206 10.16 10.61 -3.62
CA ALA A 206 9.31 11.11 -2.55
C ALA A 206 8.22 10.10 -2.14
N LEU A 207 8.60 8.82 -2.12
CA LEU A 207 7.76 7.68 -1.76
C LEU A 207 8.36 6.95 -0.56
N MET A 208 7.56 6.66 0.46
CA MET A 208 8.02 5.88 1.62
C MET A 208 8.58 4.52 1.21
N GLN A 209 9.54 4.02 1.97
CA GLN A 209 10.02 2.65 1.78
C GLN A 209 8.90 1.65 2.08
N HIS A 210 8.90 0.49 1.42
CA HIS A 210 8.10 -0.67 1.82
C HIS A 210 8.94 -1.67 2.64
N PRO A 211 8.96 -1.56 3.98
CA PRO A 211 9.81 -2.39 4.84
C PRO A 211 9.16 -3.74 5.20
N ASN A 212 8.09 -4.13 4.51
CA ASN A 212 7.12 -5.20 4.83
C ASN A 212 5.86 -4.71 5.57
N ASN A 213 5.38 -5.42 6.60
CA ASN A 213 4.05 -5.26 7.22
C ASN A 213 3.71 -3.81 7.57
N HIS A 214 2.47 -3.43 7.24
CA HIS A 214 1.91 -2.08 7.39
C HIS A 214 0.55 -2.14 8.13
N ASN A 215 0.60 -2.39 9.45
CA ASN A 215 -0.58 -2.60 10.27
C ASN A 215 -1.41 -1.32 10.50
N GLY A 216 -0.77 -0.15 10.59
CA GLY A 216 -1.48 1.11 10.76
C GLY A 216 -2.33 1.41 9.53
N TYR A 217 -1.69 1.36 8.36
CA TYR A 217 -2.36 1.48 7.07
C TYR A 217 -3.50 0.46 6.88
N THR A 218 -3.24 -0.84 7.14
CA THR A 218 -4.28 -1.87 6.97
C THR A 218 -5.51 -1.60 7.85
N LEU A 219 -5.34 -1.10 9.08
CA LEU A 219 -6.47 -0.78 9.97
C LEU A 219 -7.32 0.35 9.41
N GLU A 220 -6.70 1.41 8.89
CA GLU A 220 -7.45 2.51 8.30
C GLU A 220 -8.20 2.08 7.03
N VAL A 221 -7.59 1.24 6.19
CA VAL A 221 -8.28 0.64 5.05
C VAL A 221 -9.49 -0.19 5.49
N MET A 222 -9.34 -0.97 6.56
CA MET A 222 -10.43 -1.75 7.14
C MET A 222 -11.59 -0.85 7.60
N ASP A 223 -11.29 0.27 8.25
CA ASP A 223 -12.32 1.23 8.68
C ASP A 223 -13.05 1.87 7.49
N ARG A 224 -12.34 2.19 6.40
CA ARG A 224 -12.97 2.69 5.16
C ARG A 224 -13.81 1.61 4.46
N LEU A 225 -13.40 0.34 4.50
CA LEU A 225 -14.20 -0.77 3.98
C LEU A 225 -15.49 -0.99 4.78
N LYS A 226 -15.49 -0.76 6.10
CA LYS A 226 -16.71 -0.79 6.92
C LYS A 226 -17.73 0.27 6.50
N LEU A 227 -17.27 1.42 6.01
CA LEU A 227 -18.17 2.44 5.46
C LEU A 227 -18.87 1.90 4.21
N ILE A 228 -18.15 1.18 3.34
CA ILE A 228 -18.76 0.52 2.17
C ILE A 228 -19.78 -0.54 2.61
N ASP A 229 -19.49 -1.33 3.65
CA ASP A 229 -20.44 -2.30 4.22
C ASP A 229 -21.72 -1.61 4.74
N SER A 230 -21.56 -0.50 5.47
CA SER A 230 -22.68 0.31 5.96
C SER A 230 -23.48 0.97 4.84
N ASP A 231 -22.82 1.36 3.75
CA ASP A 231 -23.46 1.90 2.56
C ASP A 231 -24.31 0.83 1.87
N ILE A 232 -23.85 -0.43 1.79
CA ILE A 232 -24.65 -1.54 1.25
C ILE A 232 -25.97 -1.68 2.02
N ASP A 233 -25.92 -1.67 3.36
CA ASP A 233 -27.12 -1.73 4.19
C ASP A 233 -28.07 -0.55 3.93
N THR A 234 -27.50 0.65 3.80
CA THR A 234 -28.28 1.86 3.50
C THR A 234 -28.99 1.75 2.16
N LEU A 235 -28.29 1.29 1.11
CA LEU A 235 -28.85 1.12 -0.23
C LEU A 235 -29.94 0.04 -0.26
N ARG A 236 -29.77 -1.04 0.52
CA ARG A 236 -30.81 -2.06 0.72
C ARG A 236 -32.02 -1.50 1.45
N GLY A 237 -31.83 -0.74 2.52
CA GLY A 237 -32.90 -0.08 3.26
C GLY A 237 -33.70 0.92 2.43
N GLN A 238 -33.05 1.54 1.44
CA GLN A 238 -33.69 2.40 0.43
C GLN A 238 -34.45 1.60 -0.66
N GLY A 239 -34.37 0.27 -0.65
CA GLY A 239 -35.00 -0.58 -1.64
C GLY A 239 -34.37 -0.49 -3.03
N LYS A 240 -33.09 -0.10 -3.13
CA LYS A 240 -32.42 -0.06 -4.44
C LYS A 240 -32.38 -1.45 -5.10
N PRO A 241 -32.52 -1.54 -6.43
CA PRO A 241 -32.33 -2.79 -7.17
C PRO A 241 -30.94 -3.36 -6.93
N HIS A 242 -30.82 -4.68 -6.82
CA HIS A 242 -29.59 -5.39 -6.50
C HIS A 242 -28.40 -4.97 -7.40
N GLU A 243 -28.62 -4.91 -8.70
CA GLU A 243 -27.63 -4.59 -9.72
C GLU A 243 -27.12 -3.15 -9.59
N ALA A 244 -27.96 -2.23 -9.11
CA ALA A 244 -27.55 -0.87 -8.80
C ALA A 244 -26.67 -0.84 -7.54
N ILE A 245 -26.96 -1.67 -6.53
CA ILE A 245 -26.12 -1.80 -5.33
C ILE A 245 -24.75 -2.37 -5.73
N VAL A 246 -24.71 -3.42 -6.55
CA VAL A 246 -23.45 -4.01 -7.05
C VAL A 246 -22.62 -2.98 -7.81
N ALA A 247 -23.25 -2.16 -8.66
CA ALA A 247 -22.58 -1.07 -9.36
C ALA A 247 -22.05 -0.01 -8.39
N ASP A 248 -22.85 0.42 -7.42
CA ASP A 248 -22.47 1.42 -6.41
C ASP A 248 -21.28 0.94 -5.56
N VAL A 249 -21.27 -0.33 -5.15
CA VAL A 249 -20.14 -0.94 -4.41
C VAL A 249 -18.87 -0.98 -5.26
N PHE A 250 -18.98 -1.35 -6.54
CA PHE A 250 -17.84 -1.35 -7.45
C PHE A 250 -17.24 0.05 -7.63
N GLU A 251 -18.07 1.08 -7.77
CA GLU A 251 -17.62 2.48 -7.81
C GLU A 251 -17.03 2.94 -6.46
N ALA A 252 -17.60 2.51 -5.34
CA ALA A 252 -17.06 2.82 -4.01
C ALA A 252 -15.66 2.25 -3.80
N LEU A 253 -15.40 1.01 -4.23
CA LEU A 253 -14.06 0.41 -4.17
C LEU A 253 -13.06 1.17 -5.04
N LYS A 254 -13.44 1.56 -6.26
CA LYS A 254 -12.56 2.36 -7.14
C LYS A 254 -12.24 3.74 -6.59
N ARG A 255 -13.23 4.38 -5.95
CA ARG A 255 -13.02 5.65 -5.25
C ARG A 255 -12.06 5.46 -4.08
N LEU A 256 -12.27 4.43 -3.26
CA LEU A 256 -11.38 4.12 -2.14
C LEU A 256 -9.94 3.89 -2.60
N GLU A 257 -9.69 3.17 -3.69
CA GLU A 257 -8.33 3.01 -4.24
C GLU A 257 -7.71 4.35 -4.68
N SER A 258 -8.52 5.25 -5.26
CA SER A 258 -8.07 6.56 -5.68
C SER A 258 -7.72 7.44 -4.48
N ASP A 259 -8.57 7.44 -3.45
CA ASP A 259 -8.33 8.17 -2.21
C ASP A 259 -7.08 7.64 -1.51
N LEU A 260 -6.93 6.31 -1.38
CA LEU A 260 -5.76 5.69 -0.75
C LEU A 260 -4.47 5.99 -1.53
N TRP A 261 -4.53 6.07 -2.87
CA TRP A 261 -3.39 6.49 -3.66
C TRP A 261 -2.97 7.92 -3.31
N ASP A 262 -3.92 8.84 -3.31
CA ASP A 262 -3.66 10.26 -3.08
C ASP A 262 -3.13 10.48 -1.67
N ASP A 263 -3.75 9.86 -0.66
CA ASP A 263 -3.29 9.89 0.72
C ASP A 263 -1.87 9.33 0.85
N LEU A 264 -1.55 8.19 0.20
CA LEU A 264 -0.22 7.59 0.29
C LEU A 264 0.85 8.46 -0.35
N LEU A 265 0.52 9.16 -1.45
CA LEU A 265 1.40 10.13 -2.07
C LEU A 265 1.60 11.35 -1.18
N GLU A 266 0.53 11.91 -0.63
CA GLU A 266 0.59 13.07 0.26
C GLU A 266 1.44 12.77 1.49
N GLU A 267 1.13 11.67 2.19
CA GLU A 267 1.85 11.22 3.37
C GLU A 267 3.32 10.95 3.05
N SER A 268 3.61 10.26 1.93
CA SER A 268 4.99 10.00 1.53
C SER A 268 5.77 11.28 1.24
N ARG A 269 5.16 12.22 0.53
CA ARG A 269 5.82 13.48 0.16
C ARG A 269 6.04 14.35 1.39
N ALA A 270 5.06 14.44 2.29
CA ALA A 270 5.20 15.14 3.56
C ALA A 270 6.33 14.52 4.39
N ALA A 271 6.37 13.20 4.48
CA ALA A 271 7.37 12.48 5.26
C ALA A 271 8.79 12.64 4.71
N VAL A 272 8.97 12.48 3.40
CA VAL A 272 10.27 12.64 2.73
C VAL A 272 10.74 14.09 2.80
N ARG A 273 9.83 15.04 2.58
CA ARG A 273 10.15 16.47 2.69
C ARG A 273 10.58 16.84 4.10
N GLY A 274 9.81 16.43 5.12
CA GLY A 274 10.17 16.64 6.52
C GLY A 274 11.58 16.12 6.78
N ALA A 275 11.86 14.87 6.40
CA ALA A 275 13.19 14.26 6.57
C ALA A 275 14.31 15.08 5.91
N ALA A 276 14.07 15.54 4.68
CA ALA A 276 15.03 16.35 3.92
C ALA A 276 15.28 17.72 4.57
N GLU A 277 14.28 18.29 5.24
CA GLU A 277 14.35 19.53 6.02
C GLU A 277 14.88 19.31 7.45
N GLY A 278 15.28 18.08 7.80
CA GLY A 278 15.76 17.71 9.14
C GLY A 278 14.66 17.62 10.19
N GLN A 279 13.40 17.51 9.76
CA GLN A 279 12.23 17.38 10.61
C GLN A 279 11.67 15.96 10.53
N ARG A 280 11.15 15.45 11.65
CA ARG A 280 10.45 14.17 11.64
C ARG A 280 8.98 14.41 11.34
N HIS A 281 8.45 13.65 10.37
CA HIS A 281 7.02 13.57 10.11
C HIS A 281 6.42 12.39 10.88
N ASP A 282 5.48 12.67 11.77
CA ASP A 282 4.80 11.69 12.61
C ASP A 282 3.36 11.45 12.12
N GLY A 283 3.19 11.27 10.81
CA GLY A 283 1.91 10.93 10.23
C GLY A 283 1.51 9.47 10.46
N PRO A 284 0.25 9.12 10.20
CA PRO A 284 -0.39 7.89 10.66
C PRO A 284 0.23 6.61 10.08
N TRP A 285 0.84 6.71 8.90
CA TRP A 285 1.42 5.57 8.18
C TRP A 285 2.94 5.63 8.11
N CYS A 286 3.57 6.53 8.87
CA CYS A 286 5.00 6.70 8.90
C CYS A 286 5.65 5.94 10.06
N ARG A 287 6.65 5.14 9.72
CA ARG A 287 7.54 4.46 10.66
C ARG A 287 9.00 4.83 10.42
N TRP A 288 9.70 5.10 11.51
CA TRP A 288 11.10 5.53 11.53
C TRP A 288 12.05 4.53 12.19
N LYS A 289 11.55 3.36 12.63
CA LYS A 289 12.39 2.33 13.27
C LYS A 289 12.10 0.96 12.72
N THR A 290 13.11 0.11 12.55
CA THR A 290 12.93 -1.31 12.23
C THR A 290 12.28 -2.07 13.39
N GLN A 291 11.90 -3.33 13.16
CA GLN A 291 11.43 -4.23 14.23
C GLN A 291 12.50 -4.47 15.32
N GLU A 292 13.78 -4.29 14.98
CA GLU A 292 14.91 -4.41 15.92
C GLU A 292 15.25 -3.08 16.60
N GLY A 293 14.44 -2.03 16.39
CA GLY A 293 14.65 -0.71 16.98
C GLY A 293 15.70 0.15 16.27
N ARG A 294 16.26 -0.29 15.14
CA ARG A 294 17.22 0.50 14.35
C ARG A 294 16.50 1.63 13.65
N GLU A 295 17.04 2.85 13.67
CA GLU A 295 16.41 3.99 12.99
C GLU A 295 16.55 3.87 11.48
N TYR A 296 15.45 4.15 10.77
CA TYR A 296 15.49 4.36 9.33
C TYR A 296 16.03 5.76 9.04
N LEU A 297 16.86 5.85 8.01
CA LEU A 297 17.32 7.12 7.47
C LEU A 297 16.18 7.90 6.76
N TRP A 298 15.19 7.17 6.25
CA TRP A 298 14.06 7.67 5.47
C TRP A 298 12.76 7.03 5.93
N PRO A 299 11.60 7.70 5.78
CA PRO A 299 10.33 7.16 6.27
C PRO A 299 9.96 5.86 5.54
N ALA A 300 9.33 4.97 6.29
CA ALA A 300 8.87 3.68 5.82
C ALA A 300 7.39 3.50 6.15
N LEU A 301 6.64 2.83 5.27
CA LEU A 301 5.21 2.60 5.46
C LEU A 301 4.94 1.74 6.72
N TRP A 302 3.92 2.12 7.50
CA TRP A 302 3.50 1.48 8.76
C TRP A 302 2.09 0.91 8.75
#